data_AF-A0A3D0RFT2-F1
#
_entry.id   AF-A0A3D0RFT2-F1
#
_cell.length_a   1.000
_cell.length_b   1.000
_cell.length_c   1.000
_cell.angle_alpha   90.00
_cell.angle_beta   90.00
_cell.angle_gamma   90.00
#
_symmetry.space_group_name_H-M   'P 1'
#
loop_
_entity.id
_entity.type
_entity.pdbx_description
1 polymer ?
#
loop_
_entity_poly.entity_id
_entity_poly.type
_entity_poly.pdbx_seq_one_letter_code
_entity_poly.pdbx_strand_id
1 'polypeptide(L)'
;HINFAPALQRTPAATEAMYLMMRQVFDVWGYRRYEWKCNDLNNRSKQAAHRLGFSFEGVFRQAAVIKGHNRDTAWFSMLDSEWPTIKTGFERWLDVANFDETGKQRQSLMQLRDPGAAG
;
A
#
# COMPACT_ATOMS: atom_id res chain seq x y z
N HIS A 1 -3.71 11.35 6.72
CA HIS A 1 -4.42 10.24 7.41
C HIS A 1 -5.38 9.64 6.39
N ILE A 2 -5.17 8.39 5.97
CA ILE A 2 -6.08 7.71 5.02
C ILE A 2 -7.14 6.99 5.85
N ASN A 3 -8.41 7.31 5.63
CA ASN A 3 -9.54 6.67 6.30
C ASN A 3 -10.51 6.15 5.24
N PHE A 4 -10.65 4.83 5.15
CA PHE A 4 -11.68 4.21 4.32
C PHE A 4 -12.91 3.92 5.18
N ALA A 5 -14.09 4.33 4.70
CA ALA A 5 -15.36 3.92 5.28
C ALA A 5 -15.44 2.38 5.36
N PRO A 6 -16.10 1.78 6.37
CA PRO A 6 -16.13 0.33 6.56
C PRO A 6 -16.52 -0.46 5.30
N ALA A 7 -17.49 0.05 4.53
CA ALA A 7 -17.97 -0.56 3.29
C ALA A 7 -16.91 -0.66 2.18
N LEU A 8 -15.88 0.21 2.21
CA LEU A 8 -14.80 0.21 1.23
C LEU A 8 -13.59 -0.60 1.70
N GLN A 9 -13.52 -0.97 2.99
CA GLN A 9 -12.37 -1.68 3.51
C GLN A 9 -12.29 -3.10 2.93
N ARG A 10 -11.09 -3.50 2.50
CA ARG A 10 -10.80 -4.83 1.94
C ARG A 10 -11.56 -5.13 0.64
N THR A 11 -11.94 -4.09 -0.11
CA THR A 11 -12.51 -4.24 -1.46
C THR A 11 -11.47 -3.94 -2.54
N PRO A 12 -11.69 -4.39 -3.79
CA PRO A 12 -10.92 -3.95 -4.94
C PRO A 12 -10.87 -2.43 -5.09
N ALA A 13 -12.02 -1.76 -4.87
CA ALA A 13 -12.11 -0.31 -4.94
C ALA A 13 -11.19 0.43 -3.95
N ALA A 14 -10.97 -0.07 -2.73
CA ALA A 14 -9.97 0.52 -1.83
C ALA A 14 -8.53 0.37 -2.35
N THR A 15 -8.22 -0.76 -3.01
CA THR A 15 -6.90 -0.98 -3.62
C THR A 15 -6.73 -0.08 -4.85
N GLU A 16 -7.78 0.08 -5.66
CA GLU A 16 -7.79 0.97 -6.81
C GLU A 16 -7.63 2.44 -6.40
N ALA A 17 -8.29 2.87 -5.32
CA ALA A 17 -8.10 4.23 -4.78
C ALA A 17 -6.64 4.50 -4.44
N MET A 18 -5.93 3.53 -3.84
CA MET A 18 -4.48 3.65 -3.60
C MET A 18 -3.70 3.72 -4.91
N TYR A 19 -4.01 2.84 -5.87
CA TYR A 19 -3.37 2.84 -7.20
C TYR A 19 -3.48 4.20 -7.89
N LEU A 20 -4.69 4.79 -7.93
CA LEU A 20 -4.91 6.09 -8.56
C LEU A 20 -4.11 7.21 -7.89
N MET A 21 -4.00 7.20 -6.56
CA MET A 21 -3.16 8.16 -5.83
C MET A 21 -1.66 7.97 -6.16
N MET A 22 -1.17 6.74 -6.16
CA MET A 22 0.23 6.45 -6.51
C MET A 22 0.54 6.85 -7.97
N ARG A 23 -0.34 6.50 -8.90
CA ARG A 23 -0.25 6.88 -10.31
C ARG A 23 -0.20 8.40 -10.47
N GLN A 24 -1.03 9.13 -9.75
CA GLN A 24 -1.00 10.60 -9.78
C GLN A 24 0.35 11.16 -9.29
N VAL A 25 0.86 10.63 -8.17
CA VAL A 25 2.13 11.07 -7.56
C VAL A 25 3.31 10.83 -8.51
N PHE A 26 3.41 9.65 -9.11
CA PHE A 26 4.55 9.29 -9.95
C PHE A 26 4.38 9.69 -11.41
N ASP A 27 3.29 9.30 -12.07
CA ASP A 27 3.14 9.48 -13.52
C ASP A 27 2.79 10.92 -13.91
N VAL A 28 2.05 11.63 -13.05
CA VAL A 28 1.54 12.98 -13.39
C VAL A 28 2.39 14.07 -12.74
N TRP A 29 2.69 13.95 -11.45
CA TRP A 29 3.45 14.97 -10.74
C TRP A 29 4.97 14.75 -10.77
N GLY A 30 5.44 13.57 -11.16
CA GLY A 30 6.87 13.27 -11.24
C GLY A 30 7.57 13.28 -9.89
N TYR A 31 6.85 12.98 -8.80
CA TYR A 31 7.46 12.91 -7.47
C TYR A 31 8.38 11.71 -7.37
N ARG A 32 9.49 11.87 -6.64
CA ARG A 32 10.51 10.83 -6.51
C ARG A 32 10.26 9.82 -5.38
N ARG A 33 9.35 10.17 -4.47
CA ARG A 33 9.12 9.45 -3.23
C ARG A 33 7.69 9.62 -2.76
N TYR A 34 7.05 8.51 -2.42
CA TYR A 34 5.73 8.46 -1.81
C TYR A 34 5.81 7.75 -0.46
N GLU A 35 5.25 8.35 0.59
CA GLU A 35 5.46 7.88 1.96
C GLU A 35 4.19 7.36 2.62
N TRP A 36 4.35 6.28 3.39
CA TRP A 36 3.35 5.78 4.31
C TRP A 36 3.90 5.83 5.72
N LYS A 37 3.11 6.35 6.67
CA LYS A 37 3.46 6.34 8.09
C LYS A 37 2.29 5.93 8.96
N CYS A 38 2.57 5.10 9.96
CA CYS A 38 1.58 4.65 10.92
C CYS A 38 2.16 4.59 12.33
N ASN A 39 1.29 4.37 13.33
CA ASN A 39 1.78 3.99 14.65
C ASN A 39 2.45 2.63 14.51
N ASP A 40 3.65 2.44 15.07
CA ASP A 40 4.37 1.18 14.97
C ASP A 40 3.59 -0.02 15.54
N LEU A 41 2.73 0.20 16.54
CA LEU A 41 1.85 -0.84 17.08
C LEU A 41 0.69 -1.23 16.13
N ASN A 42 0.45 -0.47 15.05
CA ASN A 42 -0.63 -0.74 14.11
C ASN A 42 -0.21 -1.73 13.01
N ASN A 43 -0.15 -3.01 13.38
CA ASN A 43 0.23 -4.10 12.47
C ASN A 43 -0.65 -4.17 11.21
N ARG A 44 -1.96 -3.90 11.31
CA ARG A 44 -2.86 -3.89 10.14
C ARG A 44 -2.43 -2.84 9.11
N SER A 45 -2.01 -1.65 9.56
CA SER A 45 -1.52 -0.61 8.67
C SER A 45 -0.14 -0.93 8.10
N LYS A 46 0.76 -1.54 8.89
CA LYS A 46 2.07 -2.01 8.39
C LYS A 46 1.91 -3.06 7.29
N GLN A 47 1.04 -4.05 7.51
CA GLN A 47 0.72 -5.09 6.52
C GLN A 47 0.08 -4.51 5.25
N ALA A 48 -0.75 -3.46 5.38
CA ALA A 48 -1.29 -2.76 4.22
C ALA A 48 -0.19 -2.05 3.42
N ALA A 49 0.75 -1.36 4.08
CA ALA A 49 1.87 -0.70 3.43
C ALA A 49 2.73 -1.72 2.64
N HIS A 50 3.11 -2.84 3.27
CA HIS A 50 3.84 -3.92 2.59
C HIS A 50 3.05 -4.53 1.42
N ARG A 51 1.75 -4.81 1.61
CA ARG A 51 0.88 -5.32 0.54
C ARG A 51 0.82 -4.36 -0.64
N LEU A 52 0.84 -3.04 -0.42
CA LEU A 52 0.77 -2.03 -1.46
C LEU A 52 2.13 -1.72 -2.11
N GLY A 53 3.23 -2.12 -1.50
CA GLY A 53 4.57 -2.09 -2.13
C GLY A 53 5.49 -1.06 -1.53
N PHE A 54 5.16 -0.57 -0.33
CA PHE A 54 6.06 0.29 0.41
C PHE A 54 7.12 -0.55 1.12
N SER A 55 8.36 -0.10 1.03
CA SER A 55 9.53 -0.62 1.74
C SER A 55 9.63 0.02 3.12
N PHE A 56 9.90 -0.78 4.16
CA PHE A 56 10.10 -0.26 5.52
C PHE A 56 11.46 0.39 5.67
N GLU A 57 11.52 1.54 6.35
CA GLU A 57 12.76 2.31 6.49
C GLU A 57 13.17 2.57 7.93
N GLY A 58 12.26 2.44 8.89
CA GLY A 58 12.60 2.60 10.29
C GLY A 58 11.46 3.06 11.18
N VAL A 59 11.76 3.17 12.46
CA VAL A 59 10.84 3.66 13.49
C VAL A 59 11.46 4.86 14.18
N PHE A 60 10.74 5.98 14.16
CA PHE A 60 11.04 7.11 15.02
C PHE A 60 10.41 6.84 16.39
N ARG A 61 11.26 6.56 17.38
CA ARG A 61 10.86 6.35 18.78
C ARG A 61 10.41 7.67 19.39
N GLN A 62 9.33 7.63 20.17
CA GLN A 62 8.74 8.79 20.84
C GLN A 62 8.43 9.96 19.90
N ALA A 63 8.07 9.66 18.65
CA ALA A 63 7.83 10.67 17.63
C ALA A 63 6.67 11.62 17.95
N ALA A 64 5.68 11.15 18.72
CA ALA A 64 4.55 11.97 19.16
C ALA A 64 3.86 11.39 20.40
N VAL A 65 3.03 12.22 21.04
CA VAL A 65 1.99 11.76 21.97
C VAL A 65 0.63 11.95 21.29
N ILE A 66 -0.14 10.88 21.14
CA ILE A 66 -1.48 10.93 20.53
C ILE A 66 -2.50 10.38 21.52
N LYS A 67 -3.53 11.18 21.82
CA LYS A 67 -4.59 10.82 22.78
C LYS A 67 -4.01 10.38 24.14
N GLY A 68 -2.96 11.05 24.61
CA GLY A 68 -2.30 10.77 25.90
C GLY A 68 -1.35 9.58 25.90
N HIS A 69 -1.14 8.90 24.77
CA HIS A 69 -0.24 7.74 24.68
C HIS A 69 0.99 8.03 23.81
N ASN A 70 2.12 7.41 24.16
CA ASN A 70 3.30 7.41 23.30
C ASN A 70 2.96 6.82 21.92
N ARG A 71 3.53 7.44 20.88
CA ARG A 71 3.47 6.95 19.52
C ARG A 71 4.86 6.94 18.92
N ASP A 72 5.36 5.72 18.75
CA ASP A 72 6.44 5.44 17.82
C ASP A 72 5.87 5.44 16.39
N THR A 73 6.59 6.04 15.45
CA THR A 73 6.14 6.17 14.05
C THR A 73 6.97 5.29 13.15
N ALA A 74 6.35 4.26 12.60
CA ALA A 74 6.93 3.44 11.55
C ALA A 74 6.80 4.15 10.19
N TRP A 75 7.91 4.22 9.46
CA TRP A 75 8.02 4.86 8.15
C TRP A 75 8.25 3.83 7.06
N PHE A 76 7.54 4.02 5.96
CA PHE A 76 7.68 3.25 4.75
C PHE A 76 7.67 4.19 3.54
N SER A 77 8.29 3.76 2.46
CA SER A 77 8.36 4.56 1.24
C SER A 77 8.21 3.70 -0.02
N MET A 78 7.89 4.38 -1.11
CA MET A 78 7.97 3.88 -2.46
C MET A 78 8.71 4.92 -3.29
N LEU A 79 9.67 4.49 -4.09
CA LEU A 79 10.48 5.33 -4.96
C LEU A 79 9.96 5.31 -6.39
N ASP A 80 10.28 6.38 -7.13
CA ASP A 80 10.03 6.48 -8.56
C ASP A 80 10.62 5.31 -9.37
N SER A 81 11.80 4.83 -9.00
CA SER A 81 12.46 3.69 -9.64
C SER A 81 11.74 2.35 -9.40
N GLU A 82 10.98 2.24 -8.30
CA GLU A 82 10.24 1.02 -7.95
C GLU A 82 8.86 1.02 -8.64
N TRP A 83 8.29 2.21 -8.83
CA TRP A 83 6.92 2.40 -9.32
C TRP A 83 6.58 1.62 -10.61
N PRO A 84 7.41 1.55 -11.67
CA PRO A 84 7.05 0.83 -12.89
C PRO A 84 6.65 -0.63 -12.65
N THR A 85 7.42 -1.36 -11.83
CA THR A 85 7.12 -2.75 -11.48
C THR A 85 5.86 -2.84 -10.63
N ILE A 86 5.72 -1.92 -9.67
CA ILE A 86 4.55 -1.85 -8.79
C ILE A 86 3.28 -1.61 -9.59
N LYS A 87 3.29 -0.62 -10.48
CA LYS A 87 2.22 -0.27 -11.41
C LYS A 87 1.75 -1.49 -12.20
N THR A 88 2.66 -2.24 -12.81
CA THR A 88 2.31 -3.46 -13.56
C THR A 88 1.63 -4.50 -12.67
N GLY A 89 2.10 -4.68 -11.42
CA GLY A 89 1.47 -5.58 -10.46
C GLY A 89 0.04 -5.16 -10.11
N PHE A 90 -0.20 -3.85 -9.90
CA PHE A 90 -1.53 -3.32 -9.65
C PHE A 90 -2.46 -3.48 -10.86
N GLU A 91 -2.00 -3.17 -12.06
CA GLU A 91 -2.79 -3.28 -13.29
C GLU A 91 -3.24 -4.73 -13.54
N ARG A 92 -2.33 -5.69 -13.36
CA ARG A 92 -2.68 -7.12 -13.42
C ARG A 92 -3.64 -7.54 -12.33
N TRP A 93 -3.51 -6.98 -11.13
CA TRP A 93 -4.37 -7.33 -10.02
C TRP A 93 -5.79 -6.78 -10.17
N LEU A 94 -5.91 -5.56 -10.73
CA LEU A 94 -7.17 -4.87 -10.98
C LEU A 94 -7.89 -5.36 -12.25
N ASP A 95 -7.19 -6.08 -13.13
CA ASP A 95 -7.80 -6.69 -14.30
C ASP A 95 -8.97 -7.62 -13.90
N VAL A 96 -10.09 -7.50 -14.60
CA VAL A 96 -11.30 -8.29 -14.36
C VAL A 96 -11.04 -9.79 -14.44
N ALA A 97 -10.06 -10.22 -15.24
CA ALA A 97 -9.65 -11.62 -15.36
C ALA A 97 -9.03 -12.17 -14.06
N ASN A 98 -8.51 -11.32 -13.18
CA ASN A 98 -7.96 -11.72 -11.88
C ASN A 98 -9.06 -11.97 -10.83
N PHE A 99 -10.33 -11.80 -11.14
CA PHE A 99 -11.44 -12.09 -10.22
C PHE A 99 -12.31 -13.23 -10.78
N ASP A 100 -12.82 -14.08 -9.90
CA ASP A 100 -13.81 -15.09 -10.27
C ASP A 100 -15.24 -14.53 -10.23
N GLU A 101 -16.22 -15.35 -10.59
CA GLU A 101 -17.65 -14.99 -10.63
C GLU A 101 -18.20 -14.54 -9.27
N THR A 102 -17.52 -14.87 -8.17
CA THR A 102 -17.87 -14.46 -6.81
C THR A 102 -17.14 -13.19 -6.35
N GLY A 103 -16.31 -12.61 -7.22
CA GLY A 103 -15.48 -11.44 -6.90
C GLY A 103 -14.23 -11.77 -6.07
N LYS A 104 -13.87 -13.05 -5.93
CA LYS A 104 -12.66 -13.45 -5.22
C LYS A 104 -11.45 -13.36 -6.16
N GLN A 105 -10.37 -12.77 -5.67
CA GLN A 105 -9.11 -12.67 -6.42
C GLN A 105 -8.51 -14.06 -6.68
N ARG A 106 -8.01 -14.29 -7.89
CA ARG A 106 -7.29 -15.50 -8.31
C ARG A 106 -5.83 -15.46 -7.87
N GLN A 107 -5.20 -14.31 -8.05
CA GLN A 107 -3.85 -14.02 -7.56
C GLN A 107 -3.88 -12.79 -6.66
N SER A 108 -3.08 -12.84 -5.59
CA SER A 108 -2.94 -11.70 -4.68
C SER A 108 -2.07 -10.60 -5.30
N LEU A 109 -2.29 -9.36 -4.86
CA LEU A 109 -1.49 -8.21 -5.31
C LEU A 109 0.01 -8.43 -5.05
N MET A 110 0.35 -9.04 -3.92
CA MET A 110 1.74 -9.31 -3.55
C MET A 110 2.41 -10.29 -4.53
N GLN A 111 1.70 -11.35 -4.94
CA GLN A 111 2.20 -12.30 -5.95
C GLN A 111 2.39 -11.65 -7.32
N LEU A 112 1.50 -10.73 -7.71
CA LEU A 112 1.54 -10.10 -9.03
C LEU A 112 2.58 -8.98 -9.14
N ARG A 113 2.90 -8.33 -8.03
CA ARG A 113 3.96 -7.32 -7.96
C ARG A 113 5.34 -7.94 -7.78
N ASP A 114 5.44 -8.95 -6.93
CA ASP A 114 6.71 -9.58 -6.55
C ASP A 114 6.67 -11.08 -6.90
N PRO A 115 6.72 -11.46 -8.20
CA PRO A 115 6.57 -12.85 -8.61
C PRO A 115 7.68 -13.78 -8.09
N GLY A 116 8.82 -13.22 -7.64
CA GLY A 116 9.90 -13.95 -6.98
C GLY A 116 9.78 -14.07 -5.46
N ALA A 117 8.80 -13.42 -4.82
CA ALA A 117 8.57 -13.48 -3.38
C ALA A 117 7.64 -14.64 -2.94
N ALA A 118 7.19 -15.46 -3.89
CA ALA A 118 6.52 -16.72 -3.62
C ALA A 118 7.58 -17.80 -3.35
N GLY A 119 8.16 -17.78 -2.14
CA GLY A 119 9.09 -18.78 -1.62
C GLY A 119 8.95 -18.87 -0.10
#